data_AF-A0A964LL23-F1
#
_entry.id   AF-A0A964LL23-F1
#
_cell.length_a   1.000
_cell.length_b   1.000
_cell.length_c   1.000
_cell.angle_alpha   90.00
_cell.angle_beta   90.00
_cell.angle_gamma   90.00
#
_symmetry.space_group_name_H-M   'P 1'
#
loop_
_entity.id
_entity.type
_entity.pdbx_description
1 polymer ?
#
loop_
_entity_poly.entity_id
_entity_poly.type
_entity_poly.pdbx_seq_one_letter_code
_entity_poly.pdbx_strand_id
1 'polypeptide(L)'
;MTEPRAGWRYFQTREVTLARVWAAQGGIAVHENLFKFRERRTCHLLAVDEAALVAAAVSLGCSARSIHRSKTLHFDLVEIYLERALIHCNVLPDRNPLP
;
A
#
# COMPACT_ATOMS: atom_id res chain seq x y z
N MET A 1 -13.92 12.53 21.09
CA MET A 1 -13.94 11.95 19.73
C MET A 1 -12.52 11.51 19.44
N THR A 2 -12.25 10.22 19.61
CA THR A 2 -10.89 9.65 19.55
C THR A 2 -10.58 9.40 18.08
N GLU A 3 -9.76 10.25 17.47
CA GLU A 3 -9.26 9.97 16.12
C GLU A 3 -8.48 8.65 16.15
N PRO A 4 -8.81 7.64 15.33
CA PRO A 4 -7.82 6.62 15.04
C PRO A 4 -6.72 7.34 14.26
N ARG A 5 -5.56 7.60 14.91
CA ARG A 5 -4.32 8.05 14.27
C ARG A 5 -3.73 6.95 13.37
N ALA A 6 -4.54 6.34 12.53
CA ALA A 6 -4.12 5.23 11.73
C ALA A 6 -3.62 5.82 10.39
N GLY A 7 -2.38 6.32 10.43
CA GLY A 7 -1.69 6.85 9.27
C GLY A 7 -1.24 5.76 8.29
N TRP A 8 -0.32 6.14 7.41
CA TRP A 8 0.31 5.23 6.47
C TRP A 8 1.44 4.46 7.15
N ARG A 9 1.51 3.15 6.91
CA ARG A 9 2.61 2.32 7.41
C ARG A 9 3.03 1.27 6.40
N TYR A 10 4.35 1.12 6.25
CA TYR A 10 4.96 0.11 5.42
C TYR A 10 5.19 -1.20 6.19
N PHE A 11 5.00 -2.32 5.52
CA PHE A 11 5.18 -3.67 6.05
C PHE A 11 5.97 -4.52 5.05
N GLN A 12 6.97 -5.25 5.54
CA GLN A 12 7.76 -6.18 4.73
C GLN A 12 6.96 -7.43 4.35
N THR A 13 7.51 -8.22 3.42
CA THR A 13 6.85 -9.42 2.88
C THR A 13 6.29 -10.36 3.95
N ARG A 14 7.05 -10.61 5.03
CA ARG A 14 6.66 -11.54 6.10
C ARG A 14 5.64 -10.98 7.11
N GLU A 15 5.26 -9.71 6.97
CA GLU A 15 4.44 -8.98 7.93
C GLU A 15 2.96 -8.85 7.49
N VAL A 16 2.48 -9.75 6.63
CA VAL A 16 1.10 -9.69 6.08
C VAL A 16 0.02 -9.65 7.17
N THR A 17 0.19 -10.39 8.26
CA THR A 17 -0.76 -10.39 9.39
C THR A 17 -0.78 -9.02 10.08
N LEU A 18 0.38 -8.40 10.29
CA LEU A 18 0.48 -7.07 10.89
C LEU A 18 -0.13 -5.99 9.99
N ALA A 19 0.13 -6.07 8.67
CA ALA A 19 -0.47 -5.17 7.69
C ALA A 19 -2.00 -5.23 7.71
N ARG A 20 -2.57 -6.44 7.79
CA ARG A 20 -4.02 -6.63 7.89
C ARG A 20 -4.60 -6.09 9.18
N VAL A 21 -3.93 -6.31 10.31
CA VAL A 21 -4.37 -5.77 11.61
C VAL A 21 -4.35 -4.24 11.60
N TRP A 22 -3.30 -3.63 11.05
CA TRP A 22 -3.22 -2.17 10.91
C TRP A 22 -4.36 -1.62 10.04
N ALA A 23 -4.60 -2.24 8.89
CA ALA A 23 -5.70 -1.87 8.01
C ALA A 23 -7.07 -2.00 8.70
N ALA A 24 -7.29 -3.10 9.44
CA ALA A 24 -8.53 -3.32 10.19
C ALA A 24 -8.77 -2.30 11.32
N GLN A 25 -7.71 -1.66 11.82
CA GLN A 25 -7.80 -0.59 12.82
C GLN A 25 -8.05 0.80 12.21
N GLY A 26 -8.27 0.87 10.89
CA GLY A 26 -8.52 2.11 10.15
C GLY A 26 -7.28 2.71 9.47
N GLY A 27 -6.14 2.02 9.49
CA GLY A 27 -4.89 2.49 8.90
C GLY A 27 -4.76 2.20 7.42
N ILE A 28 -3.80 2.86 6.76
CA ILE A 28 -3.39 2.52 5.39
C ILE A 28 -2.10 1.70 5.45
N ALA A 29 -2.16 0.45 5.01
CA ALA A 29 -1.01 -0.44 5.00
C ALA A 29 -0.46 -0.60 3.58
N VAL A 30 0.85 -0.38 3.44
CA VAL A 30 1.62 -0.67 2.22
C VAL A 30 2.43 -1.93 2.48
N HIS A 31 1.96 -3.08 2.00
CA HIS A 31 2.56 -4.39 2.28
C HIS A 31 3.34 -4.88 1.07
N GLU A 32 4.62 -5.20 1.26
CA GLU A 32 5.46 -5.73 0.18
C GLU A 32 5.01 -7.10 -0.29
N ASN A 33 4.78 -7.22 -1.60
CA ASN A 33 4.38 -8.47 -2.21
C ASN A 33 5.57 -9.45 -2.23
N LEU A 34 5.28 -10.74 -2.08
CA LEU A 34 6.26 -11.81 -2.26
C LEU A 34 6.70 -11.91 -3.73
N PHE A 35 5.79 -11.64 -4.66
CA PHE A 35 6.04 -11.74 -6.10
C PHE A 35 6.42 -10.39 -6.69
N LYS A 36 7.60 -10.35 -7.33
CA LYS A 36 8.09 -9.17 -8.05
C LYS A 36 7.42 -9.09 -9.42
N PHE A 37 7.00 -7.90 -9.83
CA PHE A 37 6.50 -7.66 -11.19
C PHE A 37 7.67 -7.21 -12.08
N ARG A 38 8.02 -8.00 -13.09
CA ARG A 38 9.18 -7.72 -13.98
C ARG A 38 10.46 -7.42 -13.17
N GLU A 39 10.73 -8.23 -12.15
CA GLU A 39 11.85 -8.09 -11.20
C GLU A 39 11.81 -6.82 -10.32
N ARG A 40 10.78 -5.99 -10.45
CA ARG A 40 10.58 -4.78 -9.64
C ARG A 40 9.80 -5.08 -8.37
N ARG A 41 10.10 -4.29 -7.34
CA ARG A 41 9.37 -4.28 -6.08
C ARG A 41 7.92 -3.86 -6.32
N THR A 42 7.00 -4.57 -5.69
CA THR A 42 5.57 -4.30 -5.73
C THR A 42 5.00 -4.36 -4.32
N CYS A 43 3.97 -3.58 -4.05
CA CYS A 43 3.29 -3.60 -2.75
C CYS A 43 1.79 -3.63 -2.93
N HIS A 44 1.10 -4.35 -2.05
CA HIS A 44 -0.35 -4.25 -1.90
C HIS A 44 -0.69 -3.05 -1.01
N LEU A 45 -1.64 -2.25 -1.48
CA LEU A 45 -2.32 -1.28 -0.64
C LEU A 45 -3.52 -1.94 0.03
N LEU A 46 -3.62 -1.81 1.35
CA LEU A 46 -4.72 -2.35 2.16
C LEU A 46 -5.31 -1.26 3.06
N ALA A 47 -6.63 -1.29 3.24
CA ALA A 47 -7.38 -0.41 4.13
C ALA A 47 -8.56 -1.18 4.76
N VAL A 48 -9.28 -0.53 5.68
CA VAL A 48 -10.42 -1.13 6.40
C VAL A 48 -11.58 -1.51 5.48
N ASP A 49 -11.84 -0.73 4.44
CA ASP A 49 -12.92 -0.96 3.47
C ASP A 49 -12.54 -0.44 2.07
N GLU A 50 -13.41 -0.70 1.09
CA GLU A 50 -13.20 -0.30 -0.31
C GLU A 50 -13.10 1.21 -0.47
N ALA A 51 -13.91 1.99 0.25
CA ALA A 51 -13.93 3.44 0.09
C ALA A 51 -12.63 4.07 0.60
N ALA A 52 -12.14 3.63 1.77
CA ALA A 52 -10.84 4.04 2.31
C ALA A 52 -9.69 3.61 1.39
N LEU A 53 -9.75 2.39 0.85
CA LEU A 53 -8.74 1.86 -0.07
C LEU A 53 -8.68 2.68 -1.38
N VAL A 54 -9.82 2.98 -1.97
CA VAL A 54 -9.92 3.79 -3.20
C VAL A 54 -9.45 5.22 -2.94
N ALA A 55 -9.84 5.83 -1.82
CA ALA A 55 -9.39 7.18 -1.48
C ALA A 55 -7.86 7.25 -1.34
N ALA A 56 -7.25 6.28 -0.65
CA ALA A 56 -5.80 6.18 -0.53
C ALA A 56 -5.11 5.95 -1.88
N ALA A 57 -5.67 5.08 -2.74
CA ALA A 57 -5.11 4.85 -4.07
C ALA A 57 -5.19 6.11 -4.96
N VAL A 58 -6.31 6.83 -4.92
CA VAL A 58 -6.50 8.08 -5.66
C VAL A 58 -5.55 9.17 -5.17
N SER A 59 -5.26 9.25 -3.85
CA SER A 59 -4.28 10.22 -3.34
C SER A 59 -2.85 9.95 -3.84
N LEU A 60 -2.53 8.70 -4.20
CA LEU A 60 -1.27 8.35 -4.86
C LEU A 60 -1.27 8.63 -6.37
N GLY A 61 -2.43 8.96 -6.94
CA GLY A 61 -2.63 9.16 -8.37
C GLY A 61 -3.07 7.89 -9.13
N CYS A 62 -3.41 6.81 -8.43
CA CYS A 62 -3.98 5.63 -9.08
C CYS A 62 -5.42 5.90 -9.55
N SER A 63 -5.83 5.24 -10.62
CA SER A 63 -7.24 5.22 -11.03
C SER A 63 -8.03 4.25 -10.16
N ALA A 64 -9.20 4.65 -9.66
CA ALA A 64 -10.11 3.77 -8.91
C ALA A 64 -10.51 2.50 -9.70
N ARG A 65 -10.38 2.52 -11.04
CA ARG A 65 -10.65 1.36 -11.91
C ARG A 65 -9.58 0.27 -11.78
N SER A 66 -8.40 0.59 -11.28
CA SER A 66 -7.28 -0.34 -11.09
C SER A 66 -7.39 -1.17 -9.81
N ILE A 67 -8.50 -1.05 -9.06
CA ILE A 67 -8.72 -1.88 -7.87
C ILE A 67 -8.90 -3.35 -8.26
N HIS A 68 -8.19 -4.23 -7.56
CA HIS A 68 -8.31 -5.66 -7.73
C HIS A 68 -9.41 -6.17 -6.81
N ARG A 69 -10.54 -6.60 -7.40
CA ARG A 69 -11.69 -7.19 -6.71
C ARG A 69 -11.71 -8.71 -6.80
N SER A 70 -10.67 -9.36 -6.27
CA SER A 70 -10.57 -10.82 -6.23
C SER A 70 -10.97 -11.35 -4.84
N LYS A 71 -10.23 -12.32 -4.27
CA LYS A 71 -10.41 -12.78 -2.89
C LYS A 71 -10.07 -11.71 -1.85
N THR A 72 -9.32 -10.68 -2.23
CA THR A 72 -8.94 -9.57 -1.36
C THR A 72 -8.99 -8.28 -2.15
N LEU A 73 -9.63 -7.25 -1.60
CA LEU A 73 -9.62 -5.90 -2.18
C LEU A 73 -8.25 -5.28 -1.94
N HIS A 74 -7.55 -4.94 -3.01
CA HIS A 74 -6.24 -4.29 -2.95
C HIS A 74 -5.94 -3.52 -4.24
N PHE A 75 -4.89 -2.69 -4.17
CA PHE A 75 -4.21 -2.17 -5.35
C PHE A 75 -2.78 -2.71 -5.37
N ASP A 76 -2.31 -3.13 -6.54
CA ASP A 76 -0.89 -3.35 -6.78
C ASP A 76 -0.20 -2.01 -7.06
N LEU A 77 0.65 -1.59 -6.13
CA LEU A 77 1.49 -0.42 -6.26
C LEU A 77 2.82 -0.80 -6.89
N VAL A 78 3.12 -0.15 -8.00
CA VAL A 78 4.36 -0.31 -8.76
C VAL A 78 4.93 1.06 -9.10
N GLU A 79 6.25 1.12 -9.31
CA GLU A 79 6.95 2.29 -9.84
C GLU A 79 6.59 3.59 -9.09
N ILE A 80 6.12 4.62 -9.79
CA ILE A 80 5.80 5.93 -9.24
C ILE A 80 4.73 5.87 -8.13
N TYR A 81 3.77 4.94 -8.21
CA TYR A 81 2.73 4.81 -7.18
C TYR A 81 3.30 4.19 -5.90
N LEU A 82 4.23 3.25 -6.05
CA LEU A 82 4.97 2.69 -4.92
C LEU A 82 5.85 3.76 -4.26
N GLU A 83 6.61 4.53 -5.03
CA GLU A 83 7.47 5.60 -4.48
C GLU A 83 6.67 6.61 -3.66
N ARG A 84 5.52 7.06 -4.18
CA ARG A 84 4.61 7.97 -3.45
C ARG A 84 4.09 7.35 -2.16
N ALA A 85 3.70 6.07 -2.19
CA ALA A 85 3.20 5.38 -1.01
C ALA A 85 4.28 5.21 0.06
N LEU A 86 5.53 4.94 -0.34
CA LEU A 86 6.66 4.87 0.58
C LEU A 86 6.94 6.23 1.26
N ILE A 87 6.83 7.34 0.51
CA ILE A 87 6.93 8.70 1.08
C ILE A 87 5.87 8.93 2.16
N HIS A 88 4.61 8.55 1.90
CA HIS A 88 3.55 8.62 2.91
C HIS A 88 3.85 7.78 4.16
N CYS A 89 4.50 6.63 3.98
CA CYS A 89 4.96 5.75 5.07
C CYS A 89 6.26 6.24 5.77
N ASN A 90 6.81 7.39 5.36
CA ASN A 90 8.13 7.88 5.80
C ASN A 90 9.27 6.87 5.56
N VAL A 91 9.14 6.07 4.50
CA VAL A 91 10.17 5.15 4.01
C VAL A 91 10.84 5.79 2.81
N LEU A 92 12.16 5.92 2.84
CA LEU A 92 12.90 6.40 1.69
C LEU A 92 12.74 5.38 0.54
N PRO A 93 12.30 5.81 -0.66
CA PRO A 93 12.36 4.93 -1.81
C PRO A 93 13.82 4.53 -1.99
N ASP A 94 14.06 3.23 -2.17
CA ASP A 94 15.40 2.69 -2.38
C ASP A 94 15.97 3.40 -3.61
N ARG A 95 16.88 4.37 -3.37
CA ARG A 95 17.61 5.06 -4.43
C ARG A 95 18.63 4.07 -4.96
N ASN A 96 18.18 3.06 -5.68
CA ASN A 96 19.07 2.33 -6.56
C ASN A 96 19.08 3.10 -7.88
N PRO A 97 20.12 3.90 -8.20
CA PRO A 97 20.28 4.36 -9.57
C PRO A 97 20.34 3.10 -10.44
N LEU A 98 19.44 2.98 -11.42
CA LEU A 98 19.59 1.98 -12.46
C LEU A 98 21.02 2.09 -13.03
N PRO A 99 21.73 0.97 -13.27
CA PRO A 99 23.03 1.02 -13.95
C PRO A 99 22.93 1.65 -15.34
#